data_AF-A0A318CGQ1-F1
#
_entry.id   AF-A0A318CGQ1-F1
#
_cell.length_a   1.000
_cell.length_b   1.000
_cell.length_c   1.000
_cell.angle_alpha   90.00
_cell.angle_beta   90.00
_cell.angle_gamma   90.00
#
_symmetry.space_group_name_H-M   'P 1'
#
loop_
_entity.id
_entity.type
_entity.pdbx_description
1 polymer ?
#
loop_
_entity_poly.entity_id
_entity_poly.type
_entity_poly.pdbx_seq_one_letter_code
_entity_poly.pdbx_strand_id
1 'polypeptide(L)'
;MKNLTKTILMFVAAFFVVFSISSCIVVDNPVVVRIPFEELNDGAYYGGGLLFSPSDMSISHLGKGTLIAFQDLRMVWTPEEGSSIAERNFGYLYIKSIDVTGIEYEYLIYDSEGTIIKRIDSVFHPVSEGSQDFSSLSDTDLFSGALYQSGAGVHNPNISDGYLLTFRHDIPDEENSGPHSFRKVLFRVQQPPAVSSTRFPRGVIAISNSVPRSLVINSSLLVQEPCESENQIVFSKTPSIPHFSLGDYIFDTMNDSFRRVISVNDTDPSKVTLETEEAFVEEALGTLILNIEGDVSEIVQKFGTEGDRAFAESVTTNLITKEWDVSIIDKDEMKAAIKNKLILDANISLDFHLSLNKFSSNGTFRFPTTLSSILEIVGEEGFETGQTKKIAEPQVSISVCGIPVKISVPIELFYEMEAKVASIDLQFGPEIRISPKFHYEVEAKFDFHGAHGNSYSTGSIDHNATFVDKIEFDGSPEIVGKFGFRFYPGITIACVLRPEMEMPVGFSARVNETKAELDFETVGHIMIKLDLRFYKHTFAKTEVFSQTKNIYSKEF
;
A
#
# COMPACT_ATOMS: atom_id res chain seq x y z
N MET A 1 61.96 22.56 45.44
CA MET A 1 60.88 22.88 44.49
C MET A 1 61.18 22.48 43.04
N LYS A 2 62.37 22.71 42.46
CA LYS A 2 62.67 22.38 41.04
C LYS A 2 62.48 20.91 40.62
N ASN A 3 62.72 19.94 41.51
CA ASN A 3 62.55 18.52 41.17
C ASN A 3 61.08 18.08 41.16
N LEU A 4 60.24 18.63 42.05
CA LEU A 4 58.82 18.30 42.12
C LEU A 4 58.09 18.71 40.84
N THR A 5 58.44 19.89 40.29
CA THR A 5 57.85 20.39 39.03
C THR A 5 58.22 19.52 37.84
N LYS A 6 59.44 18.96 37.80
CA LYS A 6 59.89 18.03 36.75
C LYS A 6 59.14 16.69 36.81
N THR A 7 58.93 16.15 38.01
CA THR A 7 58.21 14.89 38.19
C THR A 7 56.73 15.03 37.82
N ILE A 8 56.10 16.15 38.21
CA ILE A 8 54.71 16.45 37.81
C ILE A 8 54.59 16.60 36.30
N LEU A 9 55.53 17.30 35.66
CA LEU A 9 55.52 17.48 34.20
C LEU A 9 55.70 16.16 33.45
N MET A 10 56.60 15.28 33.91
CA MET A 10 56.76 13.93 33.34
C MET A 10 55.51 13.07 33.54
N PHE A 11 54.86 13.17 34.71
CA PHE A 11 53.64 12.41 34.99
C PHE A 11 52.49 12.86 34.08
N VAL A 12 52.32 14.18 33.89
CA VAL A 12 51.32 14.73 32.96
C VAL A 12 51.62 14.34 31.52
N ALA A 13 52.89 14.38 31.09
CA ALA A 13 53.27 13.97 29.75
C ALA A 13 53.03 12.47 29.51
N ALA A 14 53.38 11.61 30.48
CA ALA A 14 53.11 10.18 30.41
C ALA A 14 51.60 9.89 30.39
N PHE A 15 50.82 10.63 31.20
CA PHE A 15 49.37 10.50 31.20
C PHE A 15 48.76 10.91 29.85
N PHE A 16 49.21 12.01 29.24
CA PHE A 16 48.78 12.41 27.91
C PHE A 16 49.14 11.38 26.84
N VAL A 17 50.35 10.80 26.89
CA VAL A 17 50.75 9.75 25.94
C VAL A 17 49.89 8.50 26.11
N VAL A 18 49.64 8.04 27.34
CA VAL A 18 48.76 6.90 27.60
C VAL A 18 47.32 7.21 27.17
N PHE A 19 46.82 8.42 27.46
CA PHE A 19 45.47 8.84 27.09
C PHE A 19 45.31 8.95 25.56
N SER A 20 46.32 9.48 24.87
CA SER A 20 46.38 9.55 23.40
C SER A 20 46.48 8.16 22.76
N ILE A 21 47.29 7.25 23.32
CA ILE A 21 47.37 5.87 22.82
C ILE A 21 46.06 5.11 23.08
N SER A 22 45.41 5.31 24.24
CA SER A 22 44.10 4.69 24.53
C SER A 22 42.96 5.28 23.71
N SER A 23 43.04 6.54 23.30
CA SER A 23 42.06 7.17 22.39
C SER A 23 42.34 6.91 20.91
N CYS A 24 43.50 6.35 20.56
CA CYS A 24 43.78 5.77 19.25
C CYS A 24 43.34 4.30 19.13
N ILE A 25 42.84 3.67 20.20
CA ILE A 25 42.11 2.39 20.09
C ILE A 25 40.73 2.75 19.57
N VAL A 26 40.60 2.81 18.24
CA VAL A 26 39.31 2.68 17.58
C VAL A 26 38.82 1.27 17.93
N VAL A 27 37.99 1.18 18.96
CA VAL A 27 37.13 0.01 19.10
C VAL A 27 36.16 0.15 17.95
N ASP A 28 36.40 -0.60 16.88
CA ASP A 28 35.36 -0.92 15.90
C ASP A 28 34.27 -1.65 16.67
N ASN A 29 33.39 -0.89 17.33
CA ASN A 29 32.13 -1.44 17.77
C ASN A 29 31.44 -1.84 16.48
N PRO A 30 31.23 -3.15 16.21
CA PRO A 30 30.48 -3.54 15.04
C PRO A 30 29.16 -2.78 15.12
N VAL A 31 28.81 -2.06 14.06
CA VAL A 31 27.51 -1.43 13.95
C VAL A 31 26.50 -2.56 13.95
N VAL A 32 25.97 -2.90 15.13
CA VAL A 32 24.91 -3.90 15.24
C VAL A 32 23.66 -3.23 14.73
N VAL A 33 23.39 -3.37 13.44
CA VAL A 33 22.12 -2.97 12.86
C VAL A 33 21.06 -3.86 13.49
N ARG A 34 20.14 -3.29 14.27
CA ARG A 34 19.00 -4.01 14.85
C ARG A 34 17.73 -3.50 14.20
N ILE A 35 17.01 -4.40 13.57
CA ILE A 35 15.65 -4.16 13.09
C ILE A 35 14.70 -4.79 14.14
N PRO A 36 13.71 -4.06 14.67
CA PRO A 36 12.65 -4.64 15.49
C PRO A 36 11.94 -5.80 14.77
N PHE A 37 11.53 -6.82 15.51
CA PHE A 37 10.87 -7.97 14.91
C PHE A 37 9.51 -7.60 14.29
N GLU A 38 8.81 -6.65 14.91
CA GLU A 38 7.56 -6.08 14.41
C GLU A 38 7.77 -5.46 13.03
N GLU A 39 8.86 -4.71 12.86
CA GLU A 39 9.21 -4.14 11.56
C GLU A 39 9.48 -5.22 10.51
N LEU A 40 10.01 -6.39 10.88
CA LEU A 40 10.24 -7.52 9.96
C LEU A 40 8.94 -8.22 9.53
N ASN A 41 7.90 -8.18 10.34
CA ASN A 41 6.60 -8.78 10.02
C ASN A 41 5.78 -7.92 9.04
N ASP A 42 5.92 -6.60 9.14
CA ASP A 42 5.19 -5.62 8.34
C ASP A 42 5.86 -5.38 6.97
N GLY A 43 5.11 -4.89 5.98
CA GLY A 43 5.57 -4.45 4.66
C GLY A 43 5.50 -5.52 3.57
N ALA A 44 6.12 -5.23 2.42
CA ALA A 44 6.06 -6.09 1.24
C ALA A 44 7.38 -6.82 1.00
N TYR A 45 7.30 -8.14 0.86
CA TYR A 45 8.37 -9.05 0.48
C TYR A 45 8.07 -9.65 -0.89
N TYR A 46 9.03 -9.60 -1.79
CA TYR A 46 8.86 -10.08 -3.16
C TYR A 46 10.03 -10.94 -3.61
N GLY A 47 9.80 -11.73 -4.66
CA GLY A 47 10.83 -12.50 -5.33
C GLY A 47 11.62 -11.69 -6.37
N GLY A 48 12.68 -12.29 -6.90
CA GLY A 48 13.58 -11.68 -7.88
C GLY A 48 15.00 -11.50 -7.36
N GLY A 49 15.64 -10.42 -7.78
CA GLY A 49 17.01 -10.08 -7.42
C GLY A 49 17.22 -8.56 -7.35
N LEU A 50 18.29 -8.20 -6.66
CA LEU A 50 18.73 -6.83 -6.44
C LEU A 50 19.92 -6.51 -7.36
N LEU A 51 19.85 -5.37 -8.04
CA LEU A 51 20.90 -4.88 -8.95
C LEU A 51 22.04 -4.18 -8.21
N PHE A 52 23.27 -4.49 -8.62
CA PHE A 52 24.46 -3.65 -8.47
C PHE A 52 24.99 -3.28 -9.86
N SER A 53 25.02 -2.00 -10.18
CA SER A 53 25.55 -1.48 -11.44
C SER A 53 26.77 -0.60 -11.15
N PRO A 54 28.00 -1.09 -11.40
CA PRO A 54 29.22 -0.32 -11.15
C PRO A 54 29.38 0.85 -12.13
N SER A 55 28.76 0.79 -13.32
CA SER A 55 28.78 1.82 -14.34
C SER A 55 27.76 2.94 -14.07
N ASP A 56 26.64 2.61 -13.41
CA ASP A 56 25.60 3.57 -13.05
C ASP A 56 25.04 3.25 -11.65
N MET A 57 25.56 3.96 -10.65
CA MET A 57 25.11 3.79 -9.27
C MET A 57 23.66 4.28 -9.04
N SER A 58 23.08 5.08 -9.94
CA SER A 58 21.73 5.64 -9.75
C SER A 58 20.62 4.59 -9.84
N ILE A 59 20.89 3.49 -10.57
CA ILE A 59 19.99 2.34 -10.73
C ILE A 59 20.34 1.17 -9.77
N SER A 60 21.35 1.33 -8.93
CA SER A 60 21.83 0.27 -8.04
C SER A 60 21.02 0.18 -6.75
N HIS A 61 20.50 -1.01 -6.46
CA HIS A 61 19.85 -1.33 -5.18
C HIS A 61 20.87 -1.68 -4.10
N LEU A 62 21.98 -2.28 -4.53
CA LEU A 62 23.02 -2.80 -3.65
C LEU A 62 24.19 -1.83 -3.58
N GLY A 63 24.82 -1.81 -2.42
CA GLY A 63 26.03 -1.07 -2.16
C GLY A 63 26.48 -1.32 -0.73
N LYS A 64 27.63 -0.75 -0.36
CA LYS A 64 28.07 -0.80 1.03
C LYS A 64 27.05 -0.13 1.95
N GLY A 65 26.70 -0.82 3.03
CA GLY A 65 25.74 -0.36 4.02
C GLY A 65 24.28 -0.70 3.71
N THR A 66 23.98 -1.34 2.58
CA THR A 66 22.61 -1.78 2.27
C THR A 66 22.14 -2.79 3.30
N LEU A 67 20.92 -2.58 3.82
CA LEU A 67 20.24 -3.50 4.73
C LEU A 67 19.06 -4.14 4.01
N ILE A 68 19.01 -5.47 3.98
CA ILE A 68 18.00 -6.25 3.27
C ILE A 68 17.28 -7.13 4.30
N ALA A 69 15.98 -6.95 4.50
CA ALA A 69 15.18 -7.88 5.27
C ALA A 69 14.73 -9.04 4.37
N PHE A 70 14.62 -10.24 4.92
CA PHE A 70 14.14 -11.41 4.19
C PHE A 70 13.20 -12.29 5.01
N GLN A 71 12.37 -13.05 4.28
CA GLN A 71 11.60 -14.18 4.79
C GLN A 71 12.11 -15.45 4.11
N ASP A 72 12.56 -16.41 4.90
CA ASP A 72 12.93 -17.75 4.42
C ASP A 72 11.75 -18.69 4.67
N LEU A 73 11.14 -19.13 3.58
CA LEU A 73 9.92 -19.91 3.56
C LEU A 73 10.20 -21.35 3.18
N ARG A 74 9.77 -22.27 4.05
CA ARG A 74 9.61 -23.66 3.68
C ARG A 74 8.19 -23.86 3.19
N MET A 75 8.06 -24.17 1.91
CA MET A 75 6.79 -24.37 1.25
C MET A 75 6.49 -25.87 1.14
N VAL A 76 5.21 -26.21 1.15
CA VAL A 76 4.71 -27.54 0.80
C VAL A 76 3.78 -27.36 -0.38
N TRP A 77 3.97 -28.15 -1.42
CA TRP A 77 3.03 -28.23 -2.53
C TRP A 77 2.27 -29.55 -2.44
N THR A 78 0.96 -29.49 -2.67
CA THR A 78 0.14 -30.67 -2.94
C THR A 78 -0.67 -30.47 -4.22
N PRO A 79 -0.99 -31.54 -4.97
CA PRO A 79 -1.83 -31.43 -6.16
C PRO A 79 -3.22 -30.82 -5.88
N GLU A 80 -3.77 -31.05 -4.69
CA GLU A 80 -5.12 -30.65 -4.30
C GLU A 80 -5.20 -29.25 -3.70
N GLU A 81 -4.17 -28.81 -2.96
CA GLU A 81 -4.21 -27.54 -2.20
C GLU A 81 -3.26 -26.47 -2.75
N GLY A 82 -2.44 -26.81 -3.74
CA GLY A 82 -1.40 -25.94 -4.28
C GLY A 82 -0.26 -25.71 -3.29
N SER A 83 0.39 -24.55 -3.38
CA SER A 83 1.49 -24.17 -2.49
C SER A 83 0.98 -23.56 -1.17
N SER A 84 1.49 -24.03 -0.03
CA SER A 84 1.24 -23.45 1.30
C SER A 84 2.55 -23.24 2.07
N ILE A 85 2.55 -22.29 3.01
CA ILE A 85 3.71 -21.99 3.87
C ILE A 85 3.66 -22.95 5.07
N ALA A 86 4.69 -23.78 5.23
CA ALA A 86 4.81 -24.70 6.36
C ALA A 86 5.65 -24.12 7.50
N GLU A 87 6.76 -23.45 7.18
CA GLU A 87 7.63 -22.77 8.16
C GLU A 87 8.06 -21.42 7.59
N ARG A 88 8.20 -20.42 8.47
CA ARG A 88 8.64 -19.06 8.13
C ARG A 88 9.70 -18.60 9.13
N ASN A 89 10.89 -18.29 8.64
CA ASN A 89 11.93 -17.62 9.41
C ASN A 89 12.11 -16.19 8.89
N PHE A 90 12.43 -15.27 9.79
CA PHE A 90 12.70 -13.88 9.44
C PHE A 90 14.18 -13.59 9.61
N GLY A 91 14.70 -12.65 8.84
CA GLY A 91 16.08 -12.24 9.03
C GLY A 91 16.44 -10.97 8.29
N TYR A 92 17.70 -10.56 8.46
CA TYR A 92 18.27 -9.48 7.68
C TYR A 92 19.70 -9.78 7.26
N LEU A 93 20.10 -9.14 6.17
CA LEU A 93 21.44 -9.13 5.58
C LEU A 93 21.95 -7.70 5.57
N TYR A 94 23.18 -7.48 6.04
CA TYR A 94 23.85 -6.19 5.97
C TYR A 94 25.09 -6.28 5.09
N ILE A 95 25.13 -5.50 4.01
CA ILE A 95 26.20 -5.53 3.01
C ILE A 95 27.41 -4.74 3.51
N LYS A 96 28.52 -5.44 3.76
CA LYS A 96 29.80 -4.86 4.22
C LYS A 96 30.63 -4.31 3.08
N SER A 97 30.69 -5.06 1.98
CA SER A 97 31.41 -4.68 0.76
C SER A 97 30.76 -5.34 -0.46
N ILE A 98 30.88 -4.71 -1.63
CA ILE A 98 30.36 -5.21 -2.90
C ILE A 98 31.16 -4.59 -4.04
N ASP A 99 31.58 -5.41 -5.00
CA ASP A 99 32.23 -5.00 -6.23
C ASP A 99 32.12 -6.10 -7.30
N VAL A 100 32.86 -5.94 -8.41
CA VAL A 100 32.89 -6.88 -9.54
C VAL A 100 33.50 -8.25 -9.21
N THR A 101 34.14 -8.40 -8.04
CA THR A 101 34.81 -9.64 -7.60
C THR A 101 33.93 -10.45 -6.65
N GLY A 102 33.05 -9.80 -5.88
CA GLY A 102 32.14 -10.48 -4.97
C GLY A 102 31.36 -9.54 -4.06
N ILE A 103 30.56 -10.16 -3.20
CA ILE A 103 29.77 -9.49 -2.15
C ILE A 103 30.12 -10.07 -0.78
N GLU A 104 30.28 -9.20 0.21
CA GLU A 104 30.46 -9.57 1.61
C GLU A 104 29.30 -9.04 2.44
N TYR A 105 28.70 -9.90 3.26
CA TYR A 105 27.60 -9.53 4.14
C TYR A 105 27.64 -10.26 5.49
N GLU A 106 26.97 -9.67 6.47
CA GLU A 106 26.59 -10.36 7.72
C GLU A 106 25.09 -10.66 7.72
N TYR A 107 24.66 -11.69 8.44
CA TYR A 107 23.25 -12.03 8.54
C TYR A 107 22.83 -12.52 9.92
N LEU A 108 21.56 -12.32 10.22
CA LEU A 108 20.91 -12.75 11.46
C LEU A 108 19.51 -13.29 11.15
N ILE A 109 19.14 -14.38 11.81
CA ILE A 109 17.86 -15.09 11.65
C ILE A 109 17.12 -15.15 12.98
N TYR A 110 15.83 -14.87 12.90
CA TYR A 110 14.83 -15.01 13.94
C TYR A 110 13.86 -16.14 13.59
N ASP A 111 13.34 -16.82 14.61
CA ASP A 111 12.14 -17.64 14.47
C ASP A 111 10.86 -16.77 14.38
N SER A 112 9.70 -17.41 14.29
CA SER A 112 8.39 -16.74 14.24
C SER A 112 8.01 -15.99 15.51
N GLU A 113 8.71 -16.23 16.62
CA GLU A 113 8.48 -15.58 17.92
C GLU A 113 9.46 -14.42 18.16
N GLY A 114 10.33 -14.13 17.19
CA GLY A 114 11.34 -13.07 17.29
C GLY A 114 12.58 -13.45 18.09
N THR A 115 12.80 -14.73 18.38
CA THR A 115 14.02 -15.21 19.05
C THR A 115 15.15 -15.36 18.03
N ILE A 116 16.34 -14.82 18.35
CA ILE A 116 17.52 -15.00 17.49
C ILE A 116 17.96 -16.47 17.54
N ILE A 117 17.93 -17.14 16.39
CA ILE A 117 18.33 -18.54 16.25
C ILE A 117 19.67 -18.73 15.52
N LYS A 118 20.11 -17.75 14.72
CA LYS A 118 21.42 -17.80 14.04
C LYS A 118 21.96 -16.39 13.79
N ARG A 119 23.29 -16.25 13.89
CA ARG A 119 24.04 -15.03 13.52
C ARG A 119 25.36 -15.42 12.88
N ILE A 120 25.68 -14.83 11.74
CA ILE A 120 26.98 -14.95 11.07
C ILE A 120 27.50 -13.55 10.74
N ASP A 121 28.71 -13.24 11.22
CA ASP A 121 29.27 -11.89 11.11
C ASP A 121 30.04 -11.63 9.81
N SER A 122 30.37 -12.63 8.99
CA SER A 122 30.91 -12.41 7.64
C SER A 122 30.68 -13.63 6.77
N VAL A 123 30.10 -13.39 5.60
CA VAL A 123 29.99 -14.35 4.50
C VAL A 123 30.46 -13.64 3.25
N PHE A 124 31.46 -14.20 2.58
CA PHE A 124 31.92 -13.72 1.28
C PHE A 124 31.43 -14.65 0.18
N HIS A 125 30.73 -14.09 -0.80
CA HIS A 125 30.32 -14.79 -2.02
C HIS A 125 31.02 -14.18 -3.23
N PRO A 126 31.91 -14.93 -3.90
CA PRO A 126 32.49 -14.47 -5.17
C PRO A 126 31.41 -14.40 -6.25
N VAL A 127 31.64 -13.60 -7.29
CA VAL A 127 30.75 -13.58 -8.45
C VAL A 127 30.73 -14.96 -9.12
N SER A 128 29.53 -15.50 -9.28
CA SER A 128 29.30 -16.71 -10.08
C SER A 128 29.14 -16.37 -11.56
N GLU A 129 29.81 -17.14 -12.42
CA GLU A 129 29.62 -17.14 -13.87
C GLU A 129 28.78 -18.39 -14.25
N GLY A 130 27.53 -18.22 -14.69
CA GLY A 130 26.69 -19.35 -15.14
C GLY A 130 25.33 -19.49 -14.42
N SER A 131 24.71 -20.67 -14.52
CA SER A 131 23.31 -20.92 -14.11
C SER A 131 23.06 -20.89 -12.59
N GLN A 132 21.80 -20.59 -12.24
CA GLN A 132 21.26 -20.41 -10.87
C GLN A 132 21.05 -21.73 -10.11
N ASP A 133 22.07 -22.56 -9.97
CA ASP A 133 21.92 -23.82 -9.22
C ASP A 133 22.07 -23.60 -7.70
N PHE A 134 20.95 -23.26 -7.05
CA PHE A 134 20.82 -23.31 -5.58
C PHE A 134 20.81 -24.75 -5.03
N SER A 135 20.85 -25.76 -5.92
CA SER A 135 20.83 -27.20 -5.63
C SER A 135 22.00 -27.71 -4.78
N SER A 136 23.07 -26.91 -4.62
CA SER A 136 24.23 -27.23 -3.78
C SER A 136 24.13 -26.72 -2.34
N LEU A 137 23.13 -25.90 -2.01
CA LEU A 137 22.93 -25.34 -0.67
C LEU A 137 22.15 -26.34 0.20
N SER A 138 22.67 -26.63 1.39
CA SER A 138 22.07 -27.66 2.26
C SER A 138 20.66 -27.26 2.70
N ASP A 139 19.68 -28.16 2.53
CA ASP A 139 18.33 -27.96 3.06
C ASP A 139 18.28 -27.97 4.60
N THR A 140 19.41 -28.28 5.25
CA THR A 140 19.61 -28.27 6.69
C THR A 140 20.02 -26.91 7.25
N ASP A 141 20.41 -25.95 6.41
CA ASP A 141 20.76 -24.62 6.88
C ASP A 141 19.51 -23.77 7.17
N LEU A 142 19.59 -22.93 8.21
CA LEU A 142 18.52 -22.02 8.61
C LEU A 142 18.31 -20.86 7.62
N PHE A 143 19.30 -20.58 6.76
CA PHE A 143 19.19 -19.64 5.64
C PHE A 143 19.49 -20.38 4.34
N SER A 144 18.52 -20.39 3.44
CA SER A 144 18.53 -21.13 2.18
C SER A 144 19.46 -20.53 1.12
N GLY A 145 20.07 -19.38 1.41
CA GLY A 145 21.18 -18.80 0.67
C GLY A 145 20.80 -17.68 -0.30
N ALA A 146 21.83 -16.97 -0.74
CA ALA A 146 21.79 -15.98 -1.81
C ALA A 146 22.96 -16.22 -2.76
N LEU A 147 22.78 -15.90 -4.04
CA LEU A 147 23.79 -16.00 -5.08
C LEU A 147 24.07 -14.61 -5.65
N TYR A 148 25.34 -14.29 -5.83
CA TYR A 148 25.79 -13.07 -6.50
C TYR A 148 26.40 -13.43 -7.84
N GLN A 149 25.83 -12.91 -8.91
CA GLN A 149 26.14 -13.35 -10.27
C GLN A 149 26.28 -12.18 -11.24
N SER A 150 27.05 -12.40 -12.29
CA SER A 150 27.11 -11.46 -13.41
C SER A 150 25.75 -11.40 -14.13
N GLY A 151 25.35 -10.20 -14.55
CA GLY A 151 24.19 -9.95 -15.41
C GLY A 151 24.37 -10.48 -16.84
N ALA A 152 25.50 -11.11 -17.19
CA ALA A 152 25.82 -11.64 -18.53
C ALA A 152 24.83 -12.70 -19.07
N GLY A 153 23.87 -13.18 -18.27
CA GLY A 153 22.75 -14.00 -18.73
C GLY A 153 21.50 -13.20 -19.12
N VAL A 154 21.36 -11.95 -18.68
CA VAL A 154 20.15 -11.15 -18.88
C VAL A 154 20.15 -10.57 -20.30
N HIS A 155 19.09 -10.81 -21.08
CA HIS A 155 18.95 -10.28 -22.45
C HIS A 155 18.69 -8.77 -22.52
N ASN A 156 18.78 -8.06 -21.39
CA ASN A 156 18.62 -6.62 -21.32
C ASN A 156 20.02 -5.96 -21.38
N PRO A 157 20.40 -5.33 -22.51
CA PRO A 157 21.71 -4.73 -22.70
C PRO A 157 22.00 -3.56 -21.76
N ASN A 158 21.00 -3.05 -21.03
CA ASN A 158 21.17 -1.94 -20.09
C ASN A 158 21.55 -2.41 -18.67
N ILE A 159 21.42 -3.71 -18.38
CA ILE A 159 21.86 -4.34 -17.12
C ILE A 159 22.84 -5.48 -17.34
N SER A 160 23.28 -5.70 -18.58
CA SER A 160 24.24 -6.76 -18.94
C SER A 160 25.60 -6.59 -18.25
N ASP A 161 25.97 -5.35 -17.92
CA ASP A 161 27.20 -5.00 -17.20
C ASP A 161 26.99 -4.94 -15.67
N GLY A 162 25.75 -5.15 -15.23
CA GLY A 162 25.38 -5.19 -13.81
C GLY A 162 25.57 -6.58 -13.20
N TYR A 163 25.44 -6.63 -11.87
CA TYR A 163 25.53 -7.84 -11.07
C TYR A 163 24.26 -7.98 -10.25
N LEU A 164 23.79 -9.21 -10.05
CA LEU A 164 22.53 -9.50 -9.38
C LEU A 164 22.78 -10.29 -8.11
N LEU A 165 22.25 -9.81 -6.98
CA LEU A 165 22.06 -10.62 -5.78
C LEU A 165 20.67 -11.25 -5.86
N THR A 166 20.64 -12.58 -6.00
CA THR A 166 19.41 -13.37 -6.13
C THR A 166 19.24 -14.29 -4.95
N PHE A 167 17.99 -14.51 -4.58
CA PHE A 167 17.62 -15.37 -3.46
C PHE A 167 17.04 -16.68 -3.97
N ARG A 168 17.18 -17.76 -3.18
CA ARG A 168 16.65 -19.08 -3.58
C ARG A 168 15.15 -18.97 -3.86
N HIS A 169 14.72 -19.43 -5.03
CA HIS A 169 13.32 -19.39 -5.45
C HIS A 169 12.97 -20.69 -6.18
N ASP A 170 12.73 -21.75 -5.41
CA ASP A 170 12.36 -23.03 -5.99
C ASP A 170 10.91 -22.96 -6.51
N ILE A 171 10.67 -23.51 -7.70
CA ILE A 171 9.33 -23.70 -8.27
C ILE A 171 8.98 -25.17 -8.09
N PRO A 172 7.76 -25.51 -7.59
CA PRO A 172 7.35 -26.89 -7.45
C PRO A 172 7.37 -27.60 -8.82
N ASP A 173 7.87 -28.84 -8.84
CA ASP A 173 7.88 -29.68 -10.04
C ASP A 173 6.51 -30.34 -10.19
N GLU A 174 5.69 -29.77 -11.08
CA GLU A 174 4.30 -30.18 -11.33
C GLU A 174 4.19 -31.62 -11.88
N GLU A 175 5.28 -32.23 -12.37
CA GLU A 175 5.28 -33.61 -12.85
C GLU A 175 5.28 -34.66 -11.71
N ASN A 176 5.58 -34.26 -10.46
CA ASN A 176 5.60 -35.17 -9.32
C ASN A 176 4.20 -35.35 -8.70
N SER A 177 3.74 -36.59 -8.63
CA SER A 177 2.39 -36.98 -8.17
C SER A 177 2.16 -36.95 -6.65
N GLY A 178 3.09 -36.38 -5.86
CA GLY A 178 3.03 -36.40 -4.40
C GLY A 178 3.42 -35.07 -3.74
N PRO A 179 3.10 -34.90 -2.44
CA PRO A 179 3.51 -33.73 -1.69
C PRO A 179 5.03 -33.59 -1.70
N HIS A 180 5.53 -32.42 -2.05
CA HIS A 180 6.96 -32.13 -1.99
C HIS A 180 7.20 -30.78 -1.33
N SER A 181 8.28 -30.71 -0.54
CA SER A 181 8.70 -29.49 0.11
C SER A 181 9.77 -28.80 -0.73
N PHE A 182 9.67 -27.48 -0.84
CA PHE A 182 10.62 -26.65 -1.57
C PHE A 182 10.86 -25.35 -0.79
N ARG A 183 11.91 -24.60 -1.12
CA ARG A 183 12.28 -23.39 -0.36
C ARG A 183 12.20 -22.13 -1.22
N LYS A 184 11.79 -21.04 -0.59
CA LYS A 184 11.72 -19.71 -1.19
C LYS A 184 12.22 -18.67 -0.20
N VAL A 185 13.11 -17.80 -0.64
CA VAL A 185 13.54 -16.63 0.13
C VAL A 185 13.02 -15.38 -0.57
N LEU A 186 12.17 -14.64 0.13
CA LEU A 186 11.64 -13.35 -0.32
C LEU A 186 12.38 -12.24 0.42
N PHE A 187 12.52 -11.07 -0.20
CA PHE A 187 13.30 -9.98 0.36
C PHE A 187 12.66 -8.62 0.15
N ARG A 188 13.22 -7.62 0.85
CA ARG A 188 13.00 -6.20 0.61
C ARG A 188 14.17 -5.37 1.11
N VAL A 189 14.41 -4.23 0.47
CA VAL A 189 15.46 -3.29 0.87
C VAL A 189 14.93 -2.39 1.99
N GLN A 190 15.60 -2.39 3.14
CA GLN A 190 15.26 -1.56 4.30
C GLN A 190 16.01 -0.24 4.30
N GLN A 191 17.31 -0.30 4.00
CA GLN A 191 18.15 0.89 3.93
C GLN A 191 18.89 0.91 2.59
N PRO A 192 18.80 2.02 1.83
CA PRO A 192 19.53 2.15 0.58
C PRO A 192 21.05 2.25 0.85
N PRO A 193 21.88 2.01 -0.19
CA PRO A 193 23.33 2.18 -0.09
C PRO A 193 23.72 3.55 0.45
N ALA A 194 24.76 3.60 1.30
CA ALA A 194 25.24 4.86 1.90
C ALA A 194 25.73 5.91 0.88
N VAL A 195 26.08 5.46 -0.34
CA VAL A 195 26.56 6.28 -1.46
C VAL A 195 25.47 6.68 -2.45
N SER A 196 24.22 6.21 -2.26
CA SER A 196 23.14 6.60 -3.15
C SER A 196 22.67 8.02 -2.84
N SER A 197 22.76 8.93 -3.81
CA SER A 197 22.08 10.24 -3.75
C SER A 197 20.56 10.09 -3.89
N THR A 198 20.10 8.97 -4.42
CA THR A 198 18.72 8.56 -4.54
C THR A 198 18.39 7.62 -3.38
N ARG A 199 17.91 8.17 -2.25
CA ARG A 199 17.08 7.36 -1.35
C ARG A 199 15.88 6.96 -2.19
N PHE A 200 15.67 5.69 -2.55
CA PHE A 200 14.50 5.24 -3.31
C PHE A 200 13.23 5.48 -2.47
N PRO A 201 12.59 6.68 -2.52
CA PRO A 201 11.57 7.10 -1.58
C PRO A 201 10.17 6.63 -2.01
N ARG A 202 10.04 6.16 -3.25
CA ARG A 202 8.94 5.36 -3.78
C ARG A 202 9.61 4.27 -4.60
N GLY A 203 9.37 3.04 -4.17
CA GLY A 203 9.56 1.77 -4.83
C GLY A 203 10.93 1.32 -5.38
N VAL A 204 11.03 0.00 -5.47
CA VAL A 204 12.21 -0.77 -5.90
C VAL A 204 12.03 -1.20 -7.35
N ILE A 205 13.15 -1.22 -8.06
CA ILE A 205 13.26 -1.80 -9.38
C ILE A 205 13.58 -3.31 -9.23
N ALA A 206 12.59 -4.20 -9.11
CA ALA A 206 12.88 -5.63 -8.89
C ALA A 206 13.32 -6.32 -10.19
N ILE A 207 14.37 -7.15 -10.17
CA ILE A 207 14.83 -7.89 -11.37
C ILE A 207 14.52 -9.37 -11.22
N SER A 208 13.68 -9.94 -12.09
CA SER A 208 13.50 -11.39 -12.15
C SER A 208 14.46 -12.06 -13.13
N ASN A 209 15.00 -13.20 -12.71
CA ASN A 209 15.80 -14.09 -13.53
C ASN A 209 15.04 -15.32 -14.05
N SER A 210 13.79 -15.54 -13.59
CA SER A 210 12.87 -16.51 -14.19
C SER A 210 12.38 -15.96 -15.54
N VAL A 211 12.04 -16.83 -16.48
CA VAL A 211 11.56 -16.41 -17.80
C VAL A 211 10.04 -16.15 -17.73
N PRO A 212 9.55 -14.96 -18.14
CA PRO A 212 10.30 -13.86 -18.74
C PRO A 212 11.09 -13.04 -17.71
N ARG A 213 12.39 -12.84 -18.00
CA ARG A 213 13.29 -12.03 -17.17
C ARG A 213 12.86 -10.58 -17.28
N SER A 214 12.69 -9.90 -16.15
CA SER A 214 12.00 -8.61 -16.13
C SER A 214 12.55 -7.64 -15.09
N LEU A 215 12.56 -6.36 -15.45
CA LEU A 215 12.78 -5.22 -14.56
C LEU A 215 11.40 -4.66 -14.17
N VAL A 216 11.01 -4.70 -12.91
CA VAL A 216 9.75 -4.15 -12.41
C VAL A 216 9.99 -2.75 -11.89
N ILE A 217 9.45 -1.73 -12.56
CA ILE A 217 9.77 -0.34 -12.24
C ILE A 217 8.57 0.33 -11.54
N ASN A 218 8.81 0.80 -10.31
CA ASN A 218 7.97 1.77 -9.62
C ASN A 218 8.90 2.66 -8.80
N SER A 219 9.26 3.83 -9.31
CA SER A 219 10.28 4.69 -8.69
C SER A 219 9.82 6.13 -8.58
N SER A 220 10.19 6.84 -7.50
CA SER A 220 10.00 8.29 -7.41
C SER A 220 10.79 9.08 -8.44
N LEU A 221 11.73 8.44 -9.14
CA LEU A 221 12.51 9.03 -10.22
C LEU A 221 11.66 9.20 -11.48
N LEU A 222 10.51 8.54 -11.55
CA LEU A 222 9.58 8.60 -12.67
C LEU A 222 8.49 9.62 -12.39
N VAL A 223 8.32 10.56 -13.33
CA VAL A 223 7.17 11.45 -13.38
C VAL A 223 6.32 11.00 -14.56
N GLN A 224 5.26 10.25 -14.27
CA GLN A 224 4.32 9.79 -15.31
C GLN A 224 3.48 10.98 -15.79
N GLU A 225 3.30 11.09 -17.10
CA GLU A 225 2.43 12.08 -17.73
C GLU A 225 1.09 11.46 -18.12
N PRO A 226 -0.02 12.22 -18.04
CA PRO A 226 -1.31 11.76 -18.54
C PRO A 226 -1.23 11.40 -20.03
N CYS A 227 -1.79 10.25 -20.40
CA CYS A 227 -1.87 9.79 -21.77
C CYS A 227 -3.30 9.36 -22.09
N GLU A 228 -3.82 9.70 -23.27
CA GLU A 228 -5.16 9.27 -23.71
C GLU A 228 -5.20 7.82 -24.20
N SER A 229 -4.03 7.22 -24.50
CA SER A 229 -3.93 5.84 -24.95
C SER A 229 -3.70 4.91 -23.78
N GLU A 230 -4.64 3.99 -23.52
CA GLU A 230 -4.52 2.95 -22.50
C GLU A 230 -3.36 1.96 -22.74
N ASN A 231 -2.79 1.98 -23.97
CA ASN A 231 -1.64 1.15 -24.32
C ASN A 231 -0.30 1.87 -24.20
N GLN A 232 -0.29 3.14 -23.79
CA GLN A 232 0.93 3.92 -23.67
C GLN A 232 1.15 4.42 -22.25
N ILE A 233 2.42 4.40 -21.84
CA ILE A 233 2.88 5.07 -20.64
C ILE A 233 3.89 6.13 -21.07
N VAL A 234 3.74 7.35 -20.58
CA VAL A 234 4.64 8.46 -20.88
C VAL A 234 5.31 8.92 -19.60
N PHE A 235 6.63 9.10 -19.65
CA PHE A 235 7.40 9.66 -18.55
C PHE A 235 8.13 10.93 -18.99
N SER A 236 8.14 11.95 -18.13
CA SER A 236 9.01 13.11 -18.31
C SER A 236 10.48 12.70 -18.14
N LYS A 237 11.36 13.14 -19.04
CA LYS A 237 12.80 12.89 -18.92
C LYS A 237 13.38 13.66 -17.75
N THR A 238 14.08 12.94 -16.87
CA THR A 238 14.88 13.51 -15.80
C THR A 238 16.32 12.99 -15.92
N PRO A 239 17.33 13.67 -15.34
CA PRO A 239 18.70 13.16 -15.33
C PRO A 239 18.88 11.80 -14.63
N SER A 240 17.84 11.33 -13.94
CA SER A 240 17.83 10.10 -13.15
C SER A 240 16.79 9.09 -13.66
N ILE A 241 16.20 9.33 -14.84
CA ILE A 241 15.28 8.37 -15.44
C ILE A 241 16.07 7.13 -15.88
N PRO A 242 15.67 5.92 -15.48
CA PRO A 242 16.31 4.71 -15.96
C PRO A 242 16.06 4.52 -17.46
N HIS A 243 16.97 3.82 -18.14
CA HIS A 243 16.75 3.39 -19.51
C HIS A 243 15.74 2.23 -19.55
N PHE A 244 14.70 2.36 -20.37
CA PHE A 244 13.68 1.32 -20.57
C PHE A 244 14.04 0.38 -21.71
N SER A 245 13.55 -0.85 -21.66
CA SER A 245 13.75 -1.88 -22.69
C SER A 245 12.52 -2.73 -22.92
N LEU A 246 12.51 -3.42 -24.07
CA LEU A 246 11.51 -4.43 -24.39
C LEU A 246 11.49 -5.53 -23.32
N GLY A 247 10.31 -5.84 -22.79
CA GLY A 247 10.12 -6.87 -21.76
C GLY A 247 10.23 -6.36 -20.33
N ASP A 248 10.54 -5.08 -20.11
CA ASP A 248 10.44 -4.47 -18.79
C ASP A 248 8.97 -4.38 -18.35
N TYR A 249 8.72 -4.42 -17.04
CA TYR A 249 7.39 -4.36 -16.45
C TYR A 249 7.23 -3.10 -15.61
N ILE A 250 6.04 -2.52 -15.64
CA ILE A 250 5.76 -1.21 -15.04
C ILE A 250 4.45 -1.30 -14.28
N PHE A 251 4.47 -0.80 -13.04
CA PHE A 251 3.25 -0.48 -12.32
C PHE A 251 2.71 0.85 -12.83
N ASP A 252 1.67 0.82 -13.66
CA ASP A 252 0.97 2.01 -14.11
C ASP A 252 0.03 2.49 -13.00
N THR A 253 0.55 3.36 -12.14
CA THR A 253 -0.18 3.89 -10.99
C THR A 253 -1.25 4.93 -11.35
N MET A 254 -1.22 5.48 -12.58
CA MET A 254 -2.27 6.38 -13.04
C MET A 254 -3.52 5.60 -13.45
N ASN A 255 -3.33 4.48 -14.16
CA ASN A 255 -4.43 3.64 -14.64
C ASN A 255 -4.73 2.43 -13.74
N ASP A 256 -4.05 2.31 -12.59
CA ASP A 256 -4.19 1.20 -11.64
C ASP A 256 -4.02 -0.18 -12.32
N SER A 257 -3.01 -0.31 -13.20
CA SER A 257 -2.74 -1.53 -13.99
C SER A 257 -1.26 -1.95 -13.95
N PHE A 258 -0.99 -3.21 -14.30
CA PHE A 258 0.37 -3.72 -14.47
C PHE A 258 0.64 -3.99 -15.95
N ARG A 259 1.75 -3.49 -16.46
CA ARG A 259 2.00 -3.40 -17.91
C ARG A 259 3.38 -3.92 -18.26
N ARG A 260 3.50 -4.57 -19.43
CA ARG A 260 4.78 -4.99 -20.02
C ARG A 260 5.12 -4.10 -21.21
N VAL A 261 6.37 -3.63 -21.28
CA VAL A 261 6.88 -2.79 -22.36
C VAL A 261 7.09 -3.63 -23.62
N ILE A 262 6.43 -3.23 -24.71
CA ILE A 262 6.55 -3.85 -26.03
C ILE A 262 7.32 -2.96 -27.02
N SER A 263 7.46 -1.66 -26.76
CA SER A 263 8.39 -0.79 -27.48
C SER A 263 8.72 0.49 -26.71
N VAL A 264 9.87 1.09 -27.01
CA VAL A 264 10.37 2.31 -26.37
C VAL A 264 10.64 3.37 -27.43
N ASN A 265 10.04 4.55 -27.28
CA ASN A 265 10.34 5.74 -28.07
C ASN A 265 11.00 6.79 -27.18
N ASP A 266 12.30 6.97 -27.40
CA ASP A 266 13.18 7.86 -26.64
C ASP A 266 13.72 9.05 -27.47
N THR A 267 13.05 9.37 -28.58
CA THR A 267 13.53 10.39 -29.53
C THR A 267 13.26 11.82 -29.08
N ASP A 268 12.25 12.04 -28.24
CA ASP A 268 11.91 13.36 -27.71
C ASP A 268 12.85 13.73 -26.55
N PRO A 269 13.51 14.91 -26.56
CA PRO A 269 14.41 15.31 -25.47
C PRO A 269 13.70 15.58 -24.14
N SER A 270 12.38 15.72 -24.12
CA SER A 270 11.58 16.04 -22.93
C SER A 270 10.86 14.84 -22.30
N LYS A 271 10.65 13.75 -23.05
CA LYS A 271 9.85 12.61 -22.59
C LYS A 271 10.30 11.28 -23.19
N VAL A 272 9.92 10.20 -22.52
CA VAL A 272 10.02 8.82 -23.00
C VAL A 272 8.60 8.27 -23.13
N THR A 273 8.28 7.69 -24.28
CA THR A 273 6.98 7.04 -24.51
C THR A 273 7.18 5.55 -24.65
N LEU A 274 6.41 4.77 -23.89
CA LEU A 274 6.47 3.32 -23.87
C LEU A 274 5.15 2.80 -24.44
N GLU A 275 5.23 1.98 -25.49
CA GLU A 275 4.09 1.14 -25.85
C GLU A 275 4.11 -0.07 -24.94
N THR A 276 2.94 -0.44 -24.45
CA THR A 276 2.77 -1.49 -23.46
C THR A 276 1.58 -2.39 -23.75
N GLU A 277 1.62 -3.59 -23.20
CA GLU A 277 0.49 -4.50 -23.14
C GLU A 277 0.17 -4.86 -21.68
N GLU A 278 -1.02 -5.41 -21.46
CA GLU A 278 -1.43 -5.88 -20.13
C GLU A 278 -0.53 -7.03 -19.65
N ALA A 279 -0.20 -7.01 -18.36
CA ALA A 279 0.68 -7.96 -17.71
C ALA A 279 0.20 -8.29 -16.30
N PHE A 280 0.75 -9.35 -15.73
CA PHE A 280 0.40 -9.80 -14.37
C PHE A 280 1.60 -9.82 -13.44
N VAL A 281 1.40 -9.41 -12.19
CA VAL A 281 2.48 -9.16 -11.21
C VAL A 281 3.30 -10.42 -10.93
N GLU A 282 2.66 -11.59 -10.95
CA GLU A 282 3.28 -12.89 -10.69
C GLU A 282 4.26 -13.28 -11.79
N GLU A 283 4.06 -12.80 -13.02
CA GLU A 283 5.02 -13.03 -14.11
C GLU A 283 6.36 -12.36 -13.83
N ALA A 284 6.34 -11.20 -13.18
CA ALA A 284 7.52 -10.37 -12.98
C ALA A 284 8.15 -10.54 -11.60
N LEU A 285 7.36 -10.74 -10.54
CA LEU A 285 7.87 -10.86 -9.16
C LEU A 285 7.91 -12.31 -8.65
N GLY A 286 7.21 -13.24 -9.32
CA GLY A 286 7.10 -14.65 -8.95
C GLY A 286 6.26 -14.91 -7.70
N THR A 287 6.60 -14.27 -6.58
CA THR A 287 5.84 -14.31 -5.32
C THR A 287 5.91 -12.95 -4.64
N LEU A 288 4.77 -12.48 -4.13
CA LEU A 288 4.61 -11.25 -3.37
C LEU A 288 3.81 -11.54 -2.10
N ILE A 289 4.38 -11.21 -0.95
CA ILE A 289 3.71 -11.20 0.35
C ILE A 289 3.69 -9.76 0.84
N LEU A 290 2.55 -9.25 1.27
CA LEU A 290 2.40 -7.88 1.75
C LEU A 290 1.52 -7.86 2.99
N ASN A 291 2.08 -7.37 4.10
CA ASN A 291 1.39 -7.18 5.36
C ASN A 291 1.34 -5.69 5.68
N ILE A 292 0.15 -5.16 5.92
CA ILE A 292 -0.03 -3.76 6.32
C ILE A 292 -1.03 -3.72 7.47
N GLU A 293 -0.67 -3.07 8.56
CA GLU A 293 -1.58 -2.77 9.66
C GLU A 293 -1.34 -1.35 10.17
N GLY A 294 -2.42 -0.62 10.41
CA GLY A 294 -2.40 0.70 11.02
C GLY A 294 -3.51 1.61 10.52
N ASP A 295 -3.59 2.80 11.11
CA ASP A 295 -4.35 3.89 10.51
C ASP A 295 -3.61 4.46 9.28
N VAL A 296 -4.32 5.16 8.40
CA VAL A 296 -3.70 5.70 7.18
C VAL A 296 -2.57 6.69 7.49
N SER A 297 -2.63 7.42 8.61
CA SER A 297 -1.57 8.34 9.00
C SER A 297 -0.29 7.58 9.35
N GLU A 298 -0.38 6.53 10.17
CA GLU A 298 0.74 5.64 10.51
C GLU A 298 1.33 4.97 9.28
N ILE A 299 0.47 4.48 8.38
CA ILE A 299 0.87 3.85 7.12
C ILE A 299 1.59 4.88 6.22
N VAL A 300 1.10 6.10 6.10
CA VAL A 300 1.73 7.18 5.31
C VAL A 300 3.02 7.66 5.96
N GLN A 301 3.12 7.71 7.29
CA GLN A 301 4.37 8.01 7.97
C GLN A 301 5.43 6.95 7.67
N LYS A 302 5.06 5.67 7.76
CA LYS A 302 5.95 4.54 7.50
C LYS A 302 6.37 4.43 6.02
N PHE A 303 5.41 4.51 5.09
CA PHE A 303 5.62 4.14 3.67
C PHE A 303 5.37 5.27 2.66
N GLY A 304 4.83 6.40 3.10
CA GLY A 304 4.56 7.56 2.24
C GLY A 304 5.78 8.44 2.01
N THR A 305 5.73 9.26 0.96
CA THR A 305 6.76 10.28 0.68
C THR A 305 6.64 11.49 1.57
N GLU A 306 7.64 12.37 1.50
CA GLU A 306 7.59 13.69 2.14
C GLU A 306 6.36 14.51 1.71
N GLY A 307 5.90 14.40 0.45
CA GLY A 307 4.66 15.03 0.00
C GLY A 307 3.40 14.39 0.59
N ASP A 308 3.37 13.05 0.69
CA ASP A 308 2.25 12.32 1.30
C ASP A 308 2.18 12.60 2.81
N ARG A 309 3.34 12.73 3.46
CA ARG A 309 3.47 13.14 4.87
C ARG A 309 3.06 14.58 5.08
N ALA A 310 3.46 15.51 4.21
CA ALA A 310 3.00 16.89 4.29
C ALA A 310 1.47 17.00 4.13
N PHE A 311 0.89 16.17 3.25
CA PHE A 311 -0.57 16.03 3.16
C PHE A 311 -1.14 15.48 4.47
N ALA A 312 -0.63 14.37 5.01
CA ALA A 312 -1.08 13.79 6.28
C ALA A 312 -0.93 14.75 7.47
N GLU A 313 0.14 15.54 7.53
CA GLU A 313 0.37 16.58 8.55
C GLU A 313 -0.58 17.76 8.40
N SER A 314 -0.90 18.17 7.16
CA SER A 314 -1.93 19.20 6.89
C SER A 314 -3.35 18.72 7.20
N VAL A 315 -3.52 17.40 7.34
CA VAL A 315 -4.77 16.67 7.55
C VAL A 315 -4.72 16.05 8.96
N THR A 316 -4.60 16.89 9.98
CA THR A 316 -3.94 16.58 11.27
C THR A 316 -4.57 15.52 12.19
N THR A 317 -5.56 14.74 11.75
CA THR A 317 -6.06 13.53 12.46
C THR A 317 -7.09 12.72 11.63
N ASN A 318 -7.51 13.18 10.44
CA ASN A 318 -8.64 12.60 9.70
C ASN A 318 -8.39 12.70 8.20
N LEU A 319 -8.29 11.57 7.47
CA LEU A 319 -8.11 11.43 6.00
C LEU A 319 -8.80 12.52 5.16
N ILE A 320 -9.97 12.99 5.56
CA ILE A 320 -10.53 14.29 5.13
C ILE A 320 -11.15 15.03 6.31
N THR A 321 -11.00 16.36 6.34
CA THR A 321 -12.00 17.26 6.93
C THR A 321 -12.47 18.24 5.87
N LYS A 322 -13.77 18.30 5.60
CA LYS A 322 -14.33 19.21 4.59
C LYS A 322 -15.65 19.77 5.07
N GLU A 323 -15.80 21.08 4.94
CA GLU A 323 -17.02 21.82 5.22
C GLU A 323 -17.46 22.51 3.93
N TRP A 324 -18.75 22.44 3.60
CA TRP A 324 -19.30 23.11 2.43
C TRP A 324 -20.82 23.23 2.52
N ASP A 325 -21.34 24.22 1.78
CA ASP A 325 -22.77 24.46 1.67
C ASP A 325 -23.23 24.11 0.25
N VAL A 326 -24.38 23.46 0.14
CA VAL A 326 -25.03 23.17 -1.14
C VAL A 326 -26.34 23.95 -1.20
N SER A 327 -26.41 24.93 -2.10
CA SER A 327 -27.67 25.59 -2.42
C SER A 327 -28.53 24.65 -3.26
N ILE A 328 -29.72 24.32 -2.74
CA ILE A 328 -30.75 23.54 -3.43
C ILE A 328 -31.64 24.48 -4.24
N ILE A 329 -32.07 25.58 -3.61
CA ILE A 329 -32.85 26.66 -4.21
C ILE A 329 -32.31 27.98 -3.67
N ASP A 330 -32.12 28.96 -4.56
CA ASP A 330 -31.77 30.33 -4.21
C ASP A 330 -32.62 31.30 -5.04
N LYS A 331 -33.79 31.65 -4.51
CA LYS A 331 -34.73 32.63 -5.07
C LYS A 331 -35.06 33.68 -4.00
N ASP A 332 -35.60 34.82 -4.43
CA ASP A 332 -35.94 35.91 -3.52
C ASP A 332 -37.00 35.52 -2.46
N GLU A 333 -37.94 34.64 -2.84
CA GLU A 333 -39.03 34.16 -1.99
C GLU A 333 -38.67 32.90 -1.20
N MET A 334 -37.65 32.15 -1.64
CA MET A 334 -37.28 30.87 -1.02
C MET A 334 -35.80 30.54 -1.15
N LYS A 335 -35.20 30.14 -0.02
CA LYS A 335 -33.83 29.64 0.09
C LYS A 335 -33.81 28.30 0.81
N ALA A 336 -33.19 27.32 0.17
CA ALA A 336 -32.95 26.01 0.75
C ALA A 336 -31.48 25.62 0.55
N ALA A 337 -30.81 25.24 1.62
CA ALA A 337 -29.41 24.83 1.57
C ALA A 337 -29.13 23.66 2.53
N ILE A 338 -28.14 22.84 2.21
CA ILE A 338 -27.60 21.82 3.11
C ILE A 338 -26.18 22.23 3.49
N LYS A 339 -25.96 22.44 4.79
CA LYS A 339 -24.63 22.66 5.37
C LYS A 339 -24.05 21.32 5.77
N ASN A 340 -22.90 21.00 5.20
CA ASN A 340 -22.26 19.70 5.38
C ASN A 340 -20.90 19.85 6.02
N LYS A 341 -20.62 18.99 7.01
CA LYS A 341 -19.28 18.75 7.53
C LYS A 341 -18.99 17.26 7.48
N LEU A 342 -17.89 16.91 6.85
CA LEU A 342 -17.41 15.54 6.75
C LEU A 342 -16.04 15.43 7.40
N ILE A 343 -15.91 14.50 8.32
CA ILE A 343 -14.65 14.05 8.89
C ILE A 343 -14.53 12.56 8.63
N LEU A 344 -13.50 12.14 7.91
CA LEU A 344 -13.28 10.75 7.52
C LEU A 344 -11.93 10.27 8.06
N ASP A 345 -11.90 9.09 8.68
CA ASP A 345 -10.69 8.37 9.08
C ASP A 345 -10.73 6.94 8.52
N ALA A 346 -9.57 6.30 8.36
CA ALA A 346 -9.43 4.97 7.78
C ALA A 346 -8.38 4.14 8.53
N ASN A 347 -8.78 2.94 8.96
CA ASN A 347 -7.91 1.93 9.54
C ASN A 347 -7.91 0.68 8.67
N ILE A 348 -6.71 0.17 8.38
CA ILE A 348 -6.50 -0.92 7.44
C ILE A 348 -5.66 -1.99 8.12
N SER A 349 -6.12 -3.23 8.04
CA SER A 349 -5.32 -4.42 8.32
C SER A 349 -5.45 -5.32 7.09
N LEU A 350 -4.33 -5.74 6.53
CA LEU A 350 -4.24 -6.47 5.28
C LEU A 350 -3.09 -7.48 5.35
N ASP A 351 -3.41 -8.73 5.08
CA ASP A 351 -2.45 -9.79 4.74
C ASP A 351 -2.75 -10.23 3.31
N PHE A 352 -1.78 -10.01 2.43
CA PHE A 352 -1.87 -10.29 1.00
C PHE A 352 -0.75 -11.24 0.60
N HIS A 353 -1.11 -12.31 -0.09
CA HIS A 353 -0.16 -13.25 -0.66
C HIS A 353 -0.55 -13.59 -2.09
N LEU A 354 0.45 -13.49 -2.96
CA LEU A 354 0.31 -13.71 -4.39
C LEU A 354 1.48 -14.52 -4.92
N SER A 355 1.16 -15.53 -5.73
CA SER A 355 2.11 -16.40 -6.41
C SER A 355 1.49 -16.96 -7.69
N LEU A 356 2.30 -17.60 -8.55
CA LEU A 356 1.85 -18.14 -9.84
C LEU A 356 0.59 -19.02 -9.79
N ASN A 357 0.41 -19.83 -8.73
CA ASN A 357 -0.68 -20.79 -8.61
C ASN A 357 -1.61 -20.55 -7.42
N LYS A 358 -1.36 -19.49 -6.64
CA LYS A 358 -2.15 -19.17 -5.45
C LYS A 358 -2.21 -17.68 -5.19
N PHE A 359 -3.41 -17.21 -4.90
CA PHE A 359 -3.73 -15.91 -4.36
C PHE A 359 -4.51 -16.10 -3.05
N SER A 360 -4.15 -15.35 -2.02
CA SER A 360 -4.96 -15.22 -0.82
C SER A 360 -4.84 -13.81 -0.25
N SER A 361 -5.96 -13.23 0.15
CA SER A 361 -5.98 -11.96 0.84
C SER A 361 -7.02 -11.97 1.95
N ASN A 362 -6.62 -11.49 3.11
CA ASN A 362 -7.49 -11.23 4.23
C ASN A 362 -7.30 -9.77 4.63
N GLY A 363 -8.40 -9.02 4.72
CA GLY A 363 -8.32 -7.68 5.25
C GLY A 363 -9.52 -7.25 6.07
N THR A 364 -9.24 -6.30 6.96
CA THR A 364 -10.24 -5.57 7.73
C THR A 364 -10.11 -4.09 7.40
N PHE A 365 -11.24 -3.48 7.07
CA PHE A 365 -11.33 -2.05 6.85
C PHE A 365 -12.26 -1.42 7.86
N ARG A 366 -11.85 -0.28 8.44
CA ARG A 366 -12.72 0.55 9.25
C ARG A 366 -12.65 1.97 8.73
N PHE A 367 -13.80 2.59 8.46
CA PHE A 367 -13.85 3.96 7.95
C PHE A 367 -14.70 4.87 8.85
N PRO A 368 -14.28 5.16 10.09
CA PRO A 368 -15.02 6.06 10.96
C PRO A 368 -15.27 7.39 10.26
N THR A 369 -16.53 7.79 10.21
CA THR A 369 -17.00 9.01 9.55
C THR A 369 -17.84 9.81 10.53
N THR A 370 -17.52 11.08 10.74
CA THR A 370 -18.45 12.04 11.34
C THR A 370 -19.07 12.87 10.24
N LEU A 371 -20.39 12.86 10.18
CA LEU A 371 -21.19 13.59 9.23
C LEU A 371 -22.12 14.56 9.96
N SER A 372 -21.98 15.85 9.69
CA SER A 372 -23.02 16.84 10.00
C SER A 372 -23.73 17.20 8.71
N SER A 373 -25.04 17.04 8.66
CA SER A 373 -25.87 17.47 7.52
C SER A 373 -27.07 18.24 8.05
N ILE A 374 -26.97 19.56 8.03
CA ILE A 374 -28.00 20.46 8.53
C ILE A 374 -28.75 21.03 7.33
N LEU A 375 -30.03 20.69 7.23
CA LEU A 375 -30.93 21.28 6.26
C LEU A 375 -31.42 22.64 6.80
N GLU A 376 -31.30 23.67 5.97
CA GLU A 376 -31.81 25.00 6.22
C GLU A 376 -32.83 25.39 5.15
N ILE A 377 -34.03 25.77 5.56
CA ILE A 377 -35.09 26.27 4.68
C ILE A 377 -35.64 27.57 5.25
N VAL A 378 -35.66 28.62 4.43
CA VAL A 378 -36.30 29.90 4.74
C VAL A 378 -37.08 30.35 3.51
N GLY A 379 -38.38 30.61 3.64
CA GLY A 379 -39.14 31.15 2.52
C GLY A 379 -40.65 31.02 2.60
N GLU A 380 -41.30 31.58 1.57
CA GLU A 380 -42.72 31.48 1.26
C GLU A 380 -42.86 30.67 -0.04
N GLU A 381 -43.89 29.83 -0.15
CA GLU A 381 -44.16 28.89 -1.26
C GLU A 381 -43.37 27.55 -1.28
N GLY A 382 -43.90 26.56 -2.01
CA GLY A 382 -43.41 25.16 -2.04
C GLY A 382 -42.47 24.82 -3.21
N PHE A 383 -41.82 23.65 -3.14
CA PHE A 383 -40.87 23.17 -4.16
C PHE A 383 -40.73 21.65 -4.23
N GLU A 384 -40.18 21.16 -5.34
CA GLU A 384 -39.78 19.75 -5.54
C GLU A 384 -38.46 19.71 -6.33
N THR A 385 -37.42 19.07 -5.80
CA THR A 385 -36.11 18.95 -6.47
C THR A 385 -35.39 17.65 -6.11
N GLY A 386 -34.56 17.13 -7.01
CA GLY A 386 -33.66 16.00 -6.72
C GLY A 386 -32.37 16.05 -7.54
N GLN A 387 -31.21 15.84 -6.90
CA GLN A 387 -29.91 15.80 -7.56
C GLN A 387 -28.93 14.82 -6.90
N THR A 388 -27.90 14.44 -7.64
CA THR A 388 -26.71 13.74 -7.13
C THR A 388 -25.47 14.48 -7.64
N LYS A 389 -24.46 14.66 -6.79
CA LYS A 389 -23.24 15.42 -7.12
C LYS A 389 -22.02 14.79 -6.46
N LYS A 390 -20.96 14.55 -7.24
CA LYS A 390 -19.63 14.18 -6.71
C LYS A 390 -19.05 15.37 -5.95
N ILE A 391 -18.69 15.17 -4.67
CA ILE A 391 -18.22 16.25 -3.80
C ILE A 391 -16.73 16.15 -3.50
N ALA A 392 -16.21 14.93 -3.35
CA ALA A 392 -14.80 14.72 -3.09
C ALA A 392 -14.34 13.35 -3.60
N GLU A 393 -13.05 13.25 -3.86
CA GLU A 393 -12.35 12.00 -4.16
C GLU A 393 -11.00 12.01 -3.46
N PRO A 394 -11.00 11.88 -2.12
CA PRO A 394 -9.77 11.67 -1.38
C PRO A 394 -9.07 10.44 -1.91
N GLN A 395 -7.77 10.57 -2.12
CA GLN A 395 -6.93 9.43 -2.40
C GLN A 395 -5.53 9.67 -1.86
N VAL A 396 -4.90 8.61 -1.40
CA VAL A 396 -3.48 8.57 -1.07
C VAL A 396 -2.85 7.37 -1.75
N SER A 397 -1.70 7.60 -2.38
CA SER A 397 -0.90 6.55 -3.02
C SER A 397 0.43 6.45 -2.29
N ILE A 398 0.69 5.28 -1.73
CA ILE A 398 1.94 4.95 -1.04
C ILE A 398 2.69 3.86 -1.79
N SER A 399 3.97 3.71 -1.49
CA SER A 399 4.78 2.60 -2.00
C SER A 399 5.29 1.78 -0.81
N VAL A 400 4.79 0.55 -0.69
CA VAL A 400 5.26 -0.38 0.33
C VAL A 400 6.37 -1.22 -0.29
N CYS A 401 7.62 -0.80 -0.06
CA CYS A 401 8.83 -1.47 -0.54
C CYS A 401 8.87 -1.74 -2.06
N GLY A 402 8.24 -0.92 -2.92
CA GLY A 402 8.12 -1.22 -4.36
C GLY A 402 6.71 -1.40 -4.84
N ILE A 403 5.84 -1.85 -3.95
CA ILE A 403 4.48 -2.24 -4.31
C ILE A 403 3.56 -1.04 -4.14
N PRO A 404 2.88 -0.59 -5.22
CA PRO A 404 1.94 0.52 -5.11
C PRO A 404 0.71 0.07 -4.31
N VAL A 405 0.31 0.91 -3.35
CA VAL A 405 -0.95 0.78 -2.63
C VAL A 405 -1.66 2.12 -2.71
N LYS A 406 -2.89 2.12 -3.23
CA LYS A 406 -3.72 3.31 -3.36
C LYS A 406 -4.97 3.13 -2.54
N ILE A 407 -5.26 4.10 -1.68
CA ILE A 407 -6.46 4.14 -0.85
C ILE A 407 -7.29 5.30 -1.36
N SER A 408 -8.55 5.07 -1.73
CA SER A 408 -9.46 6.11 -2.23
C SER A 408 -10.82 6.01 -1.56
N VAL A 409 -11.47 7.14 -1.33
CA VAL A 409 -12.83 7.19 -0.77
C VAL A 409 -13.70 8.21 -1.52
N PRO A 410 -14.06 7.99 -2.79
CA PRO A 410 -14.98 8.87 -3.50
C PRO A 410 -16.28 9.08 -2.71
N ILE A 411 -16.75 10.33 -2.69
CA ILE A 411 -17.93 10.77 -1.95
C ILE A 411 -18.87 11.49 -2.90
N GLU A 412 -20.11 11.01 -2.95
CA GLU A 412 -21.22 11.64 -3.65
C GLU A 412 -22.27 12.10 -2.64
N LEU A 413 -22.81 13.30 -2.84
CA LEU A 413 -24.00 13.76 -2.13
C LEU A 413 -25.22 13.43 -2.98
N PHE A 414 -26.29 12.98 -2.34
CA PHE A 414 -27.61 12.89 -2.94
C PHE A 414 -28.63 13.63 -2.08
N TYR A 415 -29.61 14.23 -2.73
CA TYR A 415 -30.78 14.78 -2.06
C TYR A 415 -32.00 14.76 -2.98
N GLU A 416 -33.17 14.60 -2.38
CA GLU A 416 -34.50 14.63 -2.96
C GLU A 416 -35.42 15.27 -1.93
N MET A 417 -36.12 16.35 -2.29
CA MET A 417 -36.92 17.13 -1.35
C MET A 417 -38.18 17.65 -2.00
N GLU A 418 -39.30 17.52 -1.28
CA GLU A 418 -40.60 18.10 -1.57
C GLU A 418 -41.09 18.88 -0.34
N ALA A 419 -41.57 20.11 -0.56
CA ALA A 419 -42.17 20.94 0.48
C ALA A 419 -43.44 21.64 -0.01
N LYS A 420 -44.49 21.61 0.82
CA LYS A 420 -45.72 22.40 0.68
C LYS A 420 -45.89 23.25 1.93
N VAL A 421 -45.61 24.56 1.81
CA VAL A 421 -45.59 25.49 2.95
C VAL A 421 -46.06 26.90 2.54
N ALA A 422 -46.65 27.64 3.48
CA ALA A 422 -46.99 29.06 3.32
C ALA A 422 -45.82 29.96 3.74
N SER A 423 -45.25 29.74 4.94
CA SER A 423 -43.98 30.32 5.38
C SER A 423 -43.27 29.38 6.36
N ILE A 424 -41.93 29.33 6.30
CA ILE A 424 -41.13 28.45 7.17
C ILE A 424 -39.74 29.02 7.49
N ASP A 425 -39.29 28.83 8.73
CA ASP A 425 -37.88 28.91 9.18
C ASP A 425 -37.50 27.59 9.85
N LEU A 426 -36.76 26.76 9.11
CA LEU A 426 -36.37 25.41 9.53
C LEU A 426 -34.85 25.28 9.51
N GLN A 427 -34.29 24.89 10.64
CA GLN A 427 -32.96 24.29 10.74
C GLN A 427 -33.08 22.92 11.38
N PHE A 428 -32.83 21.87 10.60
CA PHE A 428 -33.11 20.50 11.02
C PHE A 428 -32.06 19.54 10.48
N GLY A 429 -31.41 18.78 11.36
CA GLY A 429 -30.51 17.73 10.93
C GLY A 429 -29.63 17.15 12.03
N PRO A 430 -28.97 16.01 11.76
CA PRO A 430 -28.07 15.38 12.70
C PRO A 430 -26.61 15.77 12.47
N GLU A 431 -25.85 15.76 13.55
CA GLU A 431 -24.44 15.39 13.54
C GLU A 431 -24.35 13.92 13.97
N ILE A 432 -24.02 13.03 13.01
CA ILE A 432 -23.91 11.59 13.22
C ILE A 432 -22.46 11.15 13.09
N ARG A 433 -22.01 10.33 14.03
CA ARG A 433 -20.80 9.54 13.89
C ARG A 433 -21.18 8.13 13.48
N ILE A 434 -20.56 7.64 12.41
CA ILE A 434 -20.76 6.32 11.85
C ILE A 434 -19.41 5.61 11.87
N SER A 435 -19.37 4.36 12.29
CA SER A 435 -18.15 3.56 12.37
C SER A 435 -18.36 2.23 11.68
N PRO A 436 -18.34 2.22 10.34
CA PRO A 436 -18.48 1.01 9.56
C PRO A 436 -17.18 0.19 9.64
N LYS A 437 -17.34 -1.11 9.83
CA LYS A 437 -16.26 -2.09 9.86
C LYS A 437 -16.60 -3.24 8.92
N PHE A 438 -15.65 -3.57 8.05
CA PHE A 438 -15.76 -4.67 7.11
C PHE A 438 -14.61 -5.62 7.26
N HIS A 439 -14.89 -6.87 6.99
CA HIS A 439 -13.90 -7.91 6.86
C HIS A 439 -14.16 -8.66 5.57
N TYR A 440 -13.09 -8.95 4.85
CA TYR A 440 -13.14 -9.79 3.67
C TYR A 440 -12.01 -10.80 3.72
N GLU A 441 -12.29 -11.97 3.16
CA GLU A 441 -11.33 -13.02 2.91
C GLU A 441 -11.58 -13.52 1.50
N VAL A 442 -10.54 -13.57 0.70
CA VAL A 442 -10.60 -14.12 -0.65
C VAL A 442 -9.40 -15.02 -0.85
N GLU A 443 -9.68 -16.21 -1.34
CA GLU A 443 -8.68 -17.16 -1.76
C GLU A 443 -9.00 -17.60 -3.19
N ALA A 444 -7.99 -17.62 -4.05
CA ALA A 444 -8.07 -18.22 -5.36
C ALA A 444 -6.87 -19.17 -5.53
N LYS A 445 -7.15 -20.42 -5.86
CA LYS A 445 -6.17 -21.46 -6.15
C LYS A 445 -6.32 -21.92 -7.58
N PHE A 446 -5.20 -22.28 -8.18
CA PHE A 446 -5.13 -22.80 -9.54
C PHE A 446 -4.44 -24.15 -9.51
N ASP A 447 -5.14 -25.18 -9.98
CA ASP A 447 -4.62 -26.53 -10.14
C ASP A 447 -4.90 -27.05 -11.56
N PHE A 448 -4.63 -28.33 -11.80
CA PHE A 448 -4.89 -28.98 -13.09
C PHE A 448 -6.39 -29.05 -13.46
N HIS A 449 -7.29 -28.91 -12.48
CA HIS A 449 -8.74 -28.92 -12.67
C HIS A 449 -9.32 -27.51 -12.93
N GLY A 450 -8.50 -26.47 -12.72
CA GLY A 450 -8.77 -25.11 -13.13
C GLY A 450 -8.71 -24.13 -11.95
N ALA A 451 -9.45 -23.04 -12.08
CA ALA A 451 -9.52 -22.01 -11.04
C ALA A 451 -10.58 -22.36 -10.00
N HIS A 452 -10.17 -22.41 -8.73
CA HIS A 452 -11.05 -22.59 -7.58
C HIS A 452 -10.94 -21.36 -6.67
N GLY A 453 -12.04 -20.63 -6.52
CA GLY A 453 -12.09 -19.41 -5.74
C GLY A 453 -13.13 -19.50 -4.62
N ASN A 454 -12.74 -19.06 -3.44
CA ASN A 454 -13.65 -18.84 -2.32
C ASN A 454 -13.56 -17.37 -1.92
N SER A 455 -14.72 -16.80 -1.58
CA SER A 455 -14.77 -15.45 -1.02
C SER A 455 -15.76 -15.41 0.12
N TYR A 456 -15.40 -14.67 1.14
CA TYR A 456 -16.21 -14.41 2.30
C TYR A 456 -16.14 -12.92 2.63
N SER A 457 -17.27 -12.35 3.01
CA SER A 457 -17.31 -10.97 3.46
C SER A 457 -18.35 -10.78 4.55
N THR A 458 -18.03 -9.92 5.50
CA THR A 458 -18.93 -9.50 6.58
C THR A 458 -18.75 -8.04 6.89
N GLY A 459 -19.78 -7.45 7.48
CA GLY A 459 -19.81 -6.05 7.84
C GLY A 459 -20.57 -5.81 9.12
N SER A 460 -20.27 -4.69 9.74
CA SER A 460 -21.01 -4.14 10.87
C SER A 460 -20.95 -2.63 10.79
N ILE A 461 -21.95 -1.96 11.36
CA ILE A 461 -22.02 -0.52 11.41
C ILE A 461 -22.55 -0.09 12.77
N ASP A 462 -21.76 0.75 13.44
CA ASP A 462 -22.19 1.44 14.66
C ASP A 462 -22.46 2.90 14.32
N HIS A 463 -23.44 3.50 14.99
CA HIS A 463 -23.76 4.92 14.84
C HIS A 463 -24.12 5.56 16.17
N ASN A 464 -23.83 6.86 16.29
CA ASN A 464 -24.30 7.73 17.36
C ASN A 464 -24.65 9.10 16.79
N ALA A 465 -25.77 9.69 17.19
CA ALA A 465 -26.27 10.94 16.62
C ALA A 465 -26.61 11.97 17.70
N THR A 466 -26.29 13.22 17.41
CA THR A 466 -26.76 14.42 18.10
C THR A 466 -27.57 15.26 17.13
N PHE A 467 -28.59 15.96 17.62
CA PHE A 467 -29.56 16.67 16.77
C PHE A 467 -29.53 18.17 17.01
N VAL A 468 -29.69 18.91 15.91
CA VAL A 468 -30.01 20.34 15.92
C VAL A 468 -31.42 20.49 15.36
N ASP A 469 -32.32 21.05 16.16
CA ASP A 469 -33.69 21.36 15.77
C ASP A 469 -34.06 22.81 16.13
N LYS A 470 -34.34 23.60 15.11
CA LYS A 470 -35.07 24.86 15.21
C LYS A 470 -36.19 24.79 14.17
N ILE A 471 -37.44 24.73 14.64
CA ILE A 471 -38.61 24.52 13.78
C ILE A 471 -39.65 25.57 14.13
N GLU A 472 -39.81 26.56 13.25
CA GLU A 472 -40.82 27.61 13.35
C GLU A 472 -41.57 27.71 12.01
N PHE A 473 -42.90 27.64 12.03
CA PHE A 473 -43.72 27.70 10.82
C PHE A 473 -45.08 28.33 11.09
N ASP A 474 -45.68 28.93 10.05
CA ASP A 474 -47.08 29.34 10.03
C ASP A 474 -47.88 28.47 9.06
N GLY A 475 -49.10 28.11 9.46
CA GLY A 475 -49.97 27.22 8.71
C GLY A 475 -49.62 25.73 8.83
N SER A 476 -49.84 25.01 7.73
CA SER A 476 -49.85 23.54 7.64
C SER A 476 -48.65 23.01 6.85
N PRO A 477 -47.44 22.95 7.42
CA PRO A 477 -46.27 22.52 6.65
C PRO A 477 -46.36 21.03 6.33
N GLU A 478 -45.93 20.66 5.12
CA GLU A 478 -45.67 19.28 4.75
C GLU A 478 -44.33 19.21 4.03
N ILE A 479 -43.32 18.62 4.68
CA ILE A 479 -41.98 18.42 4.12
C ILE A 479 -41.66 16.94 4.14
N VAL A 480 -41.24 16.42 3.00
CA VAL A 480 -40.68 15.08 2.86
C VAL A 480 -39.38 15.20 2.09
N GLY A 481 -38.32 14.61 2.61
CA GLY A 481 -37.04 14.63 1.92
C GLY A 481 -36.16 13.43 2.25
N LYS A 482 -35.34 13.05 1.29
CA LYS A 482 -34.22 12.15 1.47
C LYS A 482 -32.93 12.88 1.16
N PHE A 483 -31.93 12.78 2.03
CA PHE A 483 -30.62 13.36 1.77
C PHE A 483 -29.52 12.55 2.42
N GLY A 484 -28.32 12.61 1.87
CA GLY A 484 -27.18 11.90 2.44
C GLY A 484 -26.04 11.71 1.45
N PHE A 485 -25.23 10.69 1.73
CA PHE A 485 -23.94 10.47 1.12
C PHE A 485 -23.83 9.05 0.58
N ARG A 486 -23.18 8.89 -0.57
CA ARG A 486 -22.66 7.59 -0.99
C ARG A 486 -21.14 7.64 -0.88
N PHE A 487 -20.61 6.74 -0.06
CA PHE A 487 -19.18 6.55 0.07
C PHE A 487 -18.76 5.35 -0.77
N TYR A 488 -17.61 5.47 -1.43
CA TYR A 488 -17.01 4.42 -2.24
C TYR A 488 -15.61 4.00 -1.74
N PRO A 489 -15.38 3.72 -0.44
CA PRO A 489 -14.03 3.41 0.03
C PRO A 489 -13.49 2.17 -0.68
N GLY A 490 -12.26 2.28 -1.17
CA GLY A 490 -11.58 1.22 -1.89
C GLY A 490 -10.07 1.28 -1.69
N ILE A 491 -9.44 0.13 -1.91
CA ILE A 491 -7.99 0.02 -1.94
C ILE A 491 -7.57 -0.74 -3.18
N THR A 492 -6.58 -0.22 -3.90
CA THR A 492 -5.88 -0.94 -4.95
C THR A 492 -4.52 -1.39 -4.42
N ILE A 493 -4.24 -2.70 -4.44
CA ILE A 493 -2.96 -3.27 -4.03
C ILE A 493 -2.29 -3.91 -5.23
N ALA A 494 -1.05 -3.47 -5.51
CA ALA A 494 -0.22 -4.02 -6.59
C ALA A 494 -0.91 -4.04 -7.96
N CYS A 495 -1.92 -3.20 -8.20
CA CYS A 495 -2.79 -3.25 -9.38
C CYS A 495 -3.52 -4.62 -9.59
N VAL A 496 -3.57 -5.48 -8.57
CA VAL A 496 -4.14 -6.84 -8.63
C VAL A 496 -5.45 -6.93 -7.85
N LEU A 497 -5.44 -6.51 -6.59
CA LEU A 497 -6.57 -6.64 -5.67
C LEU A 497 -7.23 -5.28 -5.46
N ARG A 498 -8.54 -5.23 -5.71
CA ARG A 498 -9.38 -4.04 -5.53
C ARG A 498 -10.66 -4.35 -4.75
N PRO A 499 -10.62 -4.44 -3.41
CA PRO A 499 -11.80 -4.35 -2.58
C PRO A 499 -12.34 -2.92 -2.65
N GLU A 500 -13.60 -2.82 -3.05
CA GLU A 500 -14.38 -1.60 -3.11
C GLU A 500 -15.65 -1.82 -2.32
N MET A 501 -16.10 -0.76 -1.65
CA MET A 501 -17.35 -0.79 -0.93
C MET A 501 -18.24 0.34 -1.40
N GLU A 502 -19.52 0.07 -1.63
CA GLU A 502 -20.53 1.10 -1.79
C GLU A 502 -21.35 1.19 -0.51
N MET A 503 -21.34 2.37 0.10
CA MET A 503 -22.08 2.67 1.33
C MET A 503 -22.96 3.92 1.15
N PRO A 504 -24.21 3.76 0.68
CA PRO A 504 -25.21 4.79 0.91
C PRO A 504 -25.47 4.96 2.40
N VAL A 505 -25.42 6.20 2.84
CA VAL A 505 -25.80 6.71 4.16
C VAL A 505 -26.79 7.82 3.92
N GLY A 506 -28.05 7.59 4.22
CA GLY A 506 -29.15 8.50 3.97
C GLY A 506 -29.96 8.80 5.20
N PHE A 507 -30.71 9.90 5.11
CA PHE A 507 -31.74 10.27 6.06
C PHE A 507 -33.04 10.49 5.32
N SER A 508 -34.12 9.95 5.87
CA SER A 508 -35.48 10.26 5.45
C SER A 508 -36.10 11.17 6.48
N ALA A 509 -36.35 12.42 6.11
CA ALA A 509 -36.98 13.44 6.94
C ALA A 509 -38.46 13.58 6.59
N ARG A 510 -39.29 13.71 7.63
CA ARG A 510 -40.70 14.08 7.49
C ARG A 510 -41.06 15.12 8.54
N VAL A 511 -41.61 16.25 8.11
CA VAL A 511 -42.14 17.28 9.01
C VAL A 511 -43.58 17.59 8.58
N ASN A 512 -44.50 17.52 9.53
CA ASN A 512 -45.89 17.95 9.34
C ASN A 512 -46.37 18.82 10.52
N GLU A 513 -47.64 19.24 10.49
CA GLU A 513 -48.29 20.03 11.54
C GLU A 513 -48.11 19.51 12.98
N THR A 514 -47.96 18.21 13.14
CA THR A 514 -48.02 17.54 14.46
C THR A 514 -46.71 16.90 14.88
N LYS A 515 -45.81 16.63 13.92
CA LYS A 515 -44.65 15.77 14.15
C LYS A 515 -43.50 16.08 13.20
N ALA A 516 -42.28 16.00 13.74
CA ALA A 516 -41.05 15.89 12.97
C ALA A 516 -40.37 14.54 13.25
N GLU A 517 -39.96 13.86 12.18
CA GLU A 517 -39.32 12.55 12.19
C GLU A 517 -38.06 12.55 11.31
N LEU A 518 -37.03 11.84 11.77
CA LEU A 518 -35.85 11.52 10.99
C LEU A 518 -35.49 10.05 11.14
N ASP A 519 -35.50 9.34 10.02
CA ASP A 519 -35.01 7.97 9.92
C ASP A 519 -33.60 7.98 9.32
N PHE A 520 -32.72 7.18 9.91
CA PHE A 520 -31.40 6.86 9.36
C PHE A 520 -31.51 5.58 8.53
N GLU A 521 -31.03 5.65 7.29
CA GLU A 521 -31.03 4.54 6.33
C GLU A 521 -29.60 4.31 5.83
N THR A 522 -29.10 3.08 5.93
CA THR A 522 -27.81 2.73 5.35
C THR A 522 -27.76 1.28 4.92
N VAL A 523 -27.05 1.02 3.82
CA VAL A 523 -26.76 -0.32 3.33
C VAL A 523 -25.29 -0.37 2.95
N GLY A 524 -24.62 -1.46 3.31
CA GLY A 524 -23.22 -1.68 2.95
C GLY A 524 -23.14 -2.79 1.92
N HIS A 525 -22.51 -2.50 0.78
CA HIS A 525 -22.21 -3.51 -0.22
C HIS A 525 -20.71 -3.57 -0.48
N ILE A 526 -20.14 -4.76 -0.51
CA ILE A 526 -18.74 -4.97 -0.86
C ILE A 526 -18.63 -5.66 -2.21
N MET A 527 -17.63 -5.24 -2.97
CA MET A 527 -17.24 -5.80 -4.26
C MET A 527 -15.74 -6.01 -4.22
N ILE A 528 -15.28 -7.18 -4.66
CA ILE A 528 -13.86 -7.48 -4.71
C ILE A 528 -13.52 -7.79 -6.16
N LYS A 529 -12.61 -7.00 -6.74
CA LYS A 529 -12.11 -7.24 -8.09
C LYS A 529 -10.70 -7.80 -8.00
N LEU A 530 -10.48 -8.87 -8.75
CA LEU A 530 -9.18 -9.52 -8.90
C LEU A 530 -8.74 -9.46 -10.36
N ASP A 531 -7.49 -9.06 -10.56
CA ASP A 531 -6.81 -9.07 -11.85
C ASP A 531 -5.59 -10.00 -11.79
N LEU A 532 -5.83 -11.29 -12.01
CA LEU A 532 -4.81 -12.34 -11.97
C LEU A 532 -4.62 -12.95 -13.36
N ARG A 533 -3.41 -13.47 -13.62
CA ARG A 533 -2.99 -14.03 -14.92
C ARG A 533 -3.97 -14.99 -15.56
N PHE A 534 -4.57 -15.84 -14.73
CA PHE A 534 -5.45 -16.91 -15.17
C PHE A 534 -6.89 -16.70 -14.69
N TYR A 535 -7.17 -15.58 -14.03
CA TYR A 535 -8.44 -15.34 -13.34
C TYR A 535 -8.72 -13.86 -13.17
N LYS A 536 -9.54 -13.33 -14.09
CA LYS A 536 -10.19 -12.04 -13.90
C LYS A 536 -11.59 -12.28 -13.37
N HIS A 537 -11.85 -11.82 -12.16
CA HIS A 537 -13.14 -12.01 -11.54
C HIS A 537 -13.53 -10.80 -10.71
N THR A 538 -14.80 -10.43 -10.82
CA THR A 538 -15.45 -9.51 -9.91
C THR A 538 -16.42 -10.34 -9.10
N PHE A 539 -16.15 -10.47 -7.80
CA PHE A 539 -17.10 -11.11 -6.90
C PHE A 539 -18.36 -10.26 -6.84
N ALA A 540 -19.52 -10.92 -6.89
CA ALA A 540 -20.80 -10.25 -6.89
C ALA A 540 -20.89 -9.25 -5.73
N LYS A 541 -21.48 -8.08 -6.01
CA LYS A 541 -21.76 -7.06 -5.01
C LYS A 541 -22.60 -7.68 -3.90
N THR A 542 -21.97 -7.91 -2.75
CA THR A 542 -22.57 -8.64 -1.62
C THR A 542 -23.03 -7.64 -0.57
N GLU A 543 -24.31 -7.70 -0.19
CA GLU A 543 -24.82 -6.93 0.95
C GLU A 543 -24.25 -7.50 2.25
N VAL A 544 -23.57 -6.66 3.02
CA VAL A 544 -22.90 -7.04 4.28
C VAL A 544 -23.61 -6.50 5.51
N PHE A 545 -24.42 -5.45 5.35
CA PHE A 545 -25.40 -5.00 6.34
C PHE A 545 -26.47 -4.13 5.68
N SER A 546 -27.62 -4.02 6.35
CA SER A 546 -28.69 -3.08 6.04
C SER A 546 -29.34 -2.62 7.34
N GLN A 547 -29.53 -1.31 7.49
CA GLN A 547 -30.10 -0.71 8.70
C GLN A 547 -31.04 0.44 8.34
N THR A 548 -32.25 0.37 8.90
CA THR A 548 -33.18 1.50 8.96
C THR A 548 -33.58 1.70 10.42
N LYS A 549 -33.44 2.91 10.94
CA LYS A 549 -33.77 3.21 12.34
C LYS A 549 -34.28 4.63 12.48
N ASN A 550 -35.37 4.80 13.21
CA ASN A 550 -35.79 6.12 13.66
C ASN A 550 -34.78 6.67 14.67
N ILE A 551 -34.15 7.79 14.32
CA ILE A 551 -33.12 8.40 15.16
C ILE A 551 -33.61 9.69 15.82
N TYR A 552 -34.71 10.27 15.33
CA TYR A 552 -35.37 11.43 15.91
C TYR A 552 -36.88 11.41 15.70
N SER A 553 -37.62 11.79 16.73
CA SER A 553 -39.08 12.01 16.69
C SER A 553 -39.46 13.06 17.73
N LYS A 554 -40.15 14.12 17.30
CA LYS A 554 -40.66 15.19 18.16
C LYS A 554 -42.09 15.56 17.77
N GLU A 555 -42.97 15.66 18.77
CA GLU A 555 -44.34 16.17 18.63
C GLU A 555 -44.37 17.67 18.94
N PHE A 556 -45.30 18.41 18.31
CA PHE A 556 -45.42 19.88 18.41
C PHE A 556 -46.60 20.35 19.27
#